data_AF-A0A2M7NU59-F1
#
_entry.id   AF-A0A2M7NU59-F1
#
_cell.length_a   1.000
_cell.length_b   1.000
_cell.length_c   1.000
_cell.angle_alpha   90.00
_cell.angle_beta   90.00
_cell.angle_gamma   90.00
#
_symmetry.space_group_name_H-M   'P 1'
#
loop_
_entity.id
_entity.type
_entity.pdbx_description
1 polymer ?
#
loop_
_entity_poly.entity_id
_entity_poly.type
_entity_poly.pdbx_seq_one_letter_code
_entity_poly.pdbx_strand_id
1 'polypeptide(L)'
;ANNYYSVIGEFSKIYNARRIQAGHYYEVTLSTENKILEFSYRPEVAVKYVVKLTTEGYKAEEIQLKIHKKYFGFSGTVENNLYYSMISVGVNPSLIMNFADIFESRIAFLKDQRPGDRFFIVFEQSFTERGQEVDKGTILVGKYIMSGGQRGKGKIKEFTAFAFPRGGLYDYYDPSGKSLNTQFLSAPLSFRRIS
;
A
#
# COMPACT_ATOMS: atom_id res chain seq x y z
N ALA A 1 42.28 -9.60 -8.92
CA ALA A 1 41.37 -10.64 -9.45
C ALA A 1 39.97 -10.37 -8.91
N ASN A 2 38.97 -10.33 -9.79
CA ASN A 2 37.61 -9.95 -9.41
C ASN A 2 36.95 -11.09 -8.61
N ASN A 3 36.45 -10.81 -7.41
CA ASN A 3 36.08 -11.83 -6.40
C ASN A 3 34.57 -12.12 -6.32
N TYR A 4 33.89 -11.94 -7.44
CA TYR A 4 32.44 -12.10 -7.55
C TYR A 4 31.93 -13.52 -7.27
N TYR A 5 32.72 -14.57 -7.57
CA TYR A 5 32.30 -15.96 -7.29
C TYR A 5 32.04 -16.20 -5.80
N SER A 6 32.88 -15.65 -4.92
CA SER A 6 32.70 -15.77 -3.48
C SER A 6 31.45 -15.02 -3.00
N VAL A 7 31.19 -13.84 -3.59
CA VAL A 7 29.99 -13.05 -3.28
C VAL A 7 28.72 -13.79 -3.69
N ILE A 8 28.68 -14.32 -4.92
CA ILE A 8 27.53 -15.10 -5.43
C ILE A 8 27.33 -16.37 -4.60
N GLY A 9 28.41 -17.04 -4.23
CA GLY A 9 28.37 -18.25 -3.39
C GLY A 9 27.72 -18.00 -2.04
N GLU A 10 28.13 -16.94 -1.32
CA GLU A 10 27.52 -16.58 -0.04
C GLU A 10 26.09 -16.05 -0.19
N PHE A 11 25.84 -15.20 -1.19
CA PHE A 11 24.50 -14.67 -1.46
C PHE A 11 23.48 -15.78 -1.73
N SER A 12 23.87 -16.78 -2.52
CA SER A 12 22.99 -17.89 -2.90
C SER A 12 22.57 -18.78 -1.72
N LYS A 13 23.27 -18.69 -0.58
CA LYS A 13 22.88 -19.40 0.65
C LYS A 13 21.67 -18.79 1.33
N ILE A 14 21.47 -17.48 1.18
CA ILE A 14 20.39 -16.73 1.87
C ILE A 14 19.30 -16.25 0.91
N TYR A 15 19.57 -16.20 -0.40
CA TYR A 15 18.58 -15.79 -1.39
C TYR A 15 18.70 -16.58 -2.69
N ASN A 16 17.57 -16.96 -3.28
CA ASN A 16 17.57 -17.61 -4.59
C ASN A 16 17.84 -16.59 -5.70
N ALA A 17 19.07 -16.54 -6.21
CA ALA A 17 19.49 -15.61 -7.27
C ALA A 17 18.63 -15.68 -8.55
N ARG A 18 17.93 -16.79 -8.82
CA ARG A 18 16.99 -16.90 -9.96
C ARG A 18 15.73 -16.05 -9.80
N ARG A 19 15.44 -15.60 -8.57
CA ARG A 19 14.32 -14.70 -8.25
C ARG A 19 14.72 -13.22 -8.32
N ILE A 20 15.91 -12.90 -8.82
CA ILE A 20 16.26 -11.50 -9.09
C ILE A 20 15.41 -11.02 -10.27
N GLN A 21 14.68 -9.92 -10.07
CA GLN A 21 13.79 -9.33 -11.07
C GLN A 21 14.19 -7.89 -11.41
N ALA A 22 13.81 -7.45 -12.60
CA ALA A 22 13.97 -6.06 -13.02
C ALA A 22 13.16 -5.12 -12.10
N GLY A 23 13.74 -3.97 -11.78
CA GLY A 23 13.16 -2.99 -10.86
C GLY A 23 13.55 -3.18 -9.38
N HIS A 24 14.18 -4.30 -9.02
CA HIS A 24 14.77 -4.46 -7.69
C HIS A 24 16.09 -3.69 -7.60
N TYR A 25 16.37 -3.12 -6.43
CA TYR A 25 17.57 -2.32 -6.20
C TYR A 25 18.72 -3.19 -5.70
N TYR A 26 19.91 -2.95 -6.22
CA TYR A 26 21.14 -3.53 -5.70
C TYR A 26 22.23 -2.47 -5.64
N GLU A 27 23.15 -2.63 -4.69
CA GLU A 27 24.31 -1.76 -4.51
C GLU A 27 25.56 -2.64 -4.45
N VAL A 28 26.63 -2.19 -5.10
CA VAL A 28 27.95 -2.83 -5.04
C VAL A 28 28.95 -1.79 -4.58
N THR A 29 29.59 -2.04 -3.45
CA THR A 29 30.71 -1.23 -2.96
C THR A 29 32.00 -1.89 -3.39
N LEU A 30 32.87 -1.15 -4.08
CA LEU A 30 34.17 -1.60 -4.55
C LEU A 30 35.29 -0.91 -3.78
N SER A 31 36.42 -1.60 -3.61
CA SER A 31 37.68 -0.95 -3.23
C SER A 31 38.27 -0.19 -4.42
N THR A 32 39.31 0.59 -4.16
CA THR A 32 40.14 1.25 -5.19
C THR A 32 40.81 0.25 -6.16
N GLU A 33 40.90 -1.03 -5.79
CA GLU A 33 41.45 -2.12 -6.61
C GLU A 33 40.37 -2.96 -7.31
N ASN A 34 39.13 -2.45 -7.39
CA ASN A 34 37.97 -3.15 -7.95
C ASN A 34 37.61 -4.47 -7.25
N LYS A 35 37.98 -4.60 -5.97
CA LYS A 35 37.54 -5.73 -5.13
C LYS A 35 36.16 -5.42 -4.56
N ILE A 36 35.22 -6.36 -4.60
CA ILE A 36 33.91 -6.16 -3.98
C ILE A 36 34.09 -6.13 -2.46
N LEU A 37 33.70 -5.05 -1.80
CA LEU A 37 33.70 -4.95 -0.34
C LEU A 37 32.33 -5.33 0.23
N GLU A 38 31.27 -4.93 -0.46
CA GLU A 38 29.90 -5.20 -0.09
C GLU A 38 29.04 -5.36 -1.34
N PHE A 39 28.18 -6.36 -1.32
CA PHE A 39 27.06 -6.48 -2.23
C PHE A 39 25.79 -6.40 -1.39
N SER A 40 24.82 -5.61 -1.83
CA SER A 40 23.51 -5.63 -1.21
C SER A 40 22.40 -5.67 -2.23
N TYR A 41 21.34 -6.39 -1.90
CA TYR A 41 20.22 -6.66 -2.75
C TYR A 41 18.92 -6.45 -1.98
N ARG A 42 18.00 -5.69 -2.55
CA ARG A 42 16.75 -5.29 -1.89
C ARG A 42 15.55 -5.65 -2.78
N PRO A 43 15.00 -6.87 -2.65
CA PRO A 43 13.84 -7.29 -3.42
C PRO A 43 12.54 -6.65 -2.90
N GLU A 44 12.50 -6.29 -1.62
CA GLU A 44 11.35 -5.68 -0.97
C GLU A 44 11.78 -4.47 -0.14
N VAL A 45 10.89 -3.51 0.11
CA VAL A 45 11.26 -2.30 0.86
C VAL A 45 11.76 -2.63 2.28
N ALA A 46 11.20 -3.68 2.89
CA ALA A 46 11.47 -4.08 4.27
C ALA A 46 12.65 -5.06 4.45
N VAL A 47 13.16 -5.69 3.38
CA VAL A 47 14.16 -6.75 3.48
C VAL A 47 15.38 -6.43 2.64
N LYS A 48 16.57 -6.48 3.25
CA LYS A 48 17.86 -6.28 2.58
C LYS A 48 18.74 -7.50 2.77
N TYR A 49 19.20 -8.10 1.67
CA TYR A 49 20.20 -9.16 1.67
C TYR A 49 21.57 -8.55 1.45
N VAL A 50 22.53 -8.89 2.29
CA VAL A 50 23.84 -8.25 2.30
C VAL A 50 24.95 -9.30 2.33
N VAL A 51 25.97 -9.13 1.50
CA VAL A 51 27.20 -9.91 1.53
C VAL A 51 28.37 -8.95 1.72
N LYS A 52 29.06 -9.04 2.86
CA LYS A 52 30.19 -8.16 3.22
C LYS A 52 31.47 -8.95 3.33
N LEU A 53 32.57 -8.34 2.90
CA LEU A 53 33.92 -8.82 3.16
C LEU A 53 34.27 -8.56 4.62
N THR A 54 34.59 -9.62 5.35
CA THR A 54 35.07 -9.59 6.74
C THR A 54 36.52 -10.09 6.82
N THR A 55 37.11 -10.08 8.02
CA THR A 55 38.44 -10.65 8.28
C THR A 55 38.52 -12.15 8.00
N GLU A 56 37.39 -12.86 8.10
CA GLU A 56 37.27 -14.31 7.87
C GLU A 56 36.82 -14.65 6.44
N GLY A 57 36.73 -13.66 5.55
CA GLY A 57 36.16 -13.80 4.21
C GLY A 57 34.77 -13.22 4.11
N TYR A 58 34.02 -13.61 3.07
CA TYR A 58 32.67 -13.09 2.86
C TYR A 58 31.65 -13.73 3.81
N LYS A 59 30.75 -12.90 4.34
CA LYS A 59 29.59 -13.36 5.11
C LYS A 59 28.33 -12.75 4.55
N ALA A 60 27.27 -13.56 4.49
CA ALA A 60 25.95 -13.15 4.06
C ALA A 60 25.00 -13.02 5.25
N GLU A 61 24.14 -12.01 5.21
CA GLU A 61 23.13 -11.73 6.22
C GLU A 61 21.85 -11.23 5.56
N GLU A 62 20.71 -11.72 6.07
CA GLU A 62 19.40 -11.13 5.79
C GLU A 62 19.07 -10.10 6.88
N ILE A 63 18.84 -8.86 6.49
CA ILE A 63 18.53 -7.75 7.38
C ILE A 63 17.05 -7.38 7.18
N GLN A 64 16.26 -7.58 8.23
CA GLN A 64 14.89 -7.10 8.34
C GLN A 64 14.92 -5.64 8.81
N LEU A 65 14.51 -4.71 7.95
CA LEU A 65 14.44 -3.30 8.27
C LEU A 65 13.27 -3.03 9.21
N LYS A 66 13.48 -2.14 10.18
CA LYS A 66 12.42 -1.74 11.09
C LYS A 66 11.35 -0.94 10.35
N ILE A 67 10.10 -1.35 10.53
CA ILE A 67 8.92 -0.73 9.93
C ILE A 67 8.08 -0.08 11.02
N HIS A 68 7.58 1.11 10.72
CA HIS A 68 6.68 1.86 11.58
C HIS A 68 5.35 2.06 10.87
N LYS A 69 4.26 1.74 11.55
CA LYS A 69 2.93 2.10 11.11
C LYS A 69 2.61 3.53 11.53
N LYS A 70 2.07 4.31 10.60
CA LYS A 70 1.51 5.64 10.86
C LYS A 70 0.03 5.63 10.52
N TYR A 71 -0.76 6.40 11.28
CA TYR A 71 -2.19 6.54 11.07
C TYR A 71 -2.48 7.93 10.52
N PHE A 72 -3.34 7.99 9.51
CA PHE A 72 -3.75 9.23 8.86
C PHE A 72 -5.26 9.32 8.84
N GLY A 73 -5.76 10.54 8.95
CA GLY A 73 -7.18 10.85 8.89
C GLY A 73 -7.43 12.00 7.92
N PHE A 74 -8.35 11.79 6.97
CA PHE A 74 -8.80 12.84 6.05
C PHE A 74 -10.32 12.90 6.03
N SER A 75 -10.85 14.09 5.75
CA SER A 75 -12.28 14.30 5.56
C SER A 75 -12.50 15.45 4.59
N GLY A 76 -13.65 15.45 3.93
CA GLY A 76 -14.00 16.54 3.03
C GLY A 76 -15.44 16.45 2.54
N THR A 77 -15.78 17.42 1.70
CA THR A 77 -17.06 17.52 1.02
C THR A 77 -16.84 17.25 -0.46
N VAL A 78 -17.72 16.45 -1.06
CA VAL A 78 -17.76 16.21 -2.49
C VAL A 78 -18.19 17.51 -3.17
N GLU A 79 -17.40 17.99 -4.13
CA GLU A 79 -17.72 19.17 -4.94
C GLU A 79 -18.08 18.75 -6.35
N ASN A 80 -17.12 18.20 -7.09
CA ASN A 80 -17.33 17.74 -8.47
C ASN A 80 -17.60 16.23 -8.48
N ASN A 81 -16.66 15.46 -7.95
CA ASN A 81 -16.78 14.04 -7.71
C ASN A 81 -15.87 13.62 -6.55
N LEU A 82 -16.20 12.49 -5.94
CA LEU A 82 -15.50 11.92 -4.79
C LEU A 82 -14.01 11.76 -5.05
N TYR A 83 -13.62 11.30 -6.24
CA TYR A 83 -12.23 11.06 -6.57
C TYR A 83 -11.41 12.35 -6.47
N TYR A 84 -11.81 13.42 -7.17
CA TYR A 84 -11.08 14.69 -7.10
C TYR A 84 -11.18 15.36 -5.73
N SER A 85 -12.30 15.23 -5.03
CA SER A 85 -12.46 15.76 -3.67
C SER A 85 -11.58 15.04 -2.64
N MET A 86 -11.31 13.74 -2.82
CA MET A 86 -10.36 13.01 -1.96
C MET A 86 -8.90 13.31 -2.35
N ILE A 87 -8.60 13.47 -3.64
CA ILE A 87 -7.27 13.91 -4.10
C ILE A 87 -6.93 15.30 -3.53
N SER A 88 -7.88 16.23 -3.53
CA SER A 88 -7.63 17.62 -3.09
C SER A 88 -7.27 17.72 -1.60
N VAL A 89 -7.70 16.76 -0.78
CA VAL A 89 -7.32 16.68 0.64
C VAL A 89 -6.09 15.79 0.89
N GLY A 90 -5.48 15.22 -0.16
CA GLY A 90 -4.21 14.48 -0.07
C GLY A 90 -4.35 12.96 0.02
N VAL A 91 -5.52 12.38 -0.25
CA VAL A 91 -5.68 10.92 -0.29
C VAL A 91 -5.07 10.36 -1.56
N ASN A 92 -4.22 9.35 -1.44
CA ASN A 92 -3.60 8.67 -2.59
C ASN A 92 -4.67 7.99 -3.49
N PRO A 93 -4.55 8.04 -4.83
CA PRO A 93 -5.44 7.35 -5.77
C PRO A 93 -5.82 5.92 -5.40
N SER A 94 -4.87 5.11 -4.92
CA SER A 94 -5.11 3.71 -4.58
C SER A 94 -6.03 3.54 -3.37
N LEU A 95 -5.93 4.42 -2.36
CA LEU A 95 -6.84 4.45 -1.21
C LEU A 95 -8.22 4.94 -1.61
N ILE A 96 -8.34 5.84 -2.59
CA ILE A 96 -9.64 6.31 -3.11
C ILE A 96 -10.38 5.16 -3.79
N MET A 97 -9.68 4.37 -4.61
CA MET A 97 -10.27 3.18 -5.23
C MET A 97 -10.70 2.15 -4.18
N ASN A 98 -9.85 1.87 -3.20
CA ASN A 98 -10.20 0.98 -2.08
C ASN A 98 -11.43 1.49 -1.31
N PHE A 99 -11.51 2.79 -1.04
CA PHE A 99 -12.69 3.41 -0.42
C PHE A 99 -13.95 3.17 -1.26
N ALA A 100 -13.87 3.33 -2.59
CA ALA A 100 -14.99 3.07 -3.48
C ALA A 100 -15.43 1.60 -3.44
N ASP A 101 -14.46 0.67 -3.50
CA ASP A 101 -14.70 -0.77 -3.48
C ASP A 101 -15.38 -1.23 -2.17
N ILE A 102 -14.94 -0.69 -1.01
CA ILE A 102 -15.55 -0.99 0.31
C ILE A 102 -17.05 -0.68 0.34
N PHE A 103 -17.48 0.39 -0.33
CA PHE A 103 -18.87 0.85 -0.31
C PHE A 103 -19.66 0.46 -1.56
N GLU A 104 -19.08 -0.22 -2.54
CA GLU A 104 -19.70 -0.54 -3.83
C GLU A 104 -21.03 -1.31 -3.68
N SER A 105 -21.13 -2.18 -2.66
CA SER A 105 -22.35 -2.94 -2.36
C SER A 105 -23.53 -2.07 -1.89
N ARG A 106 -23.28 -0.82 -1.50
CA ARG A 106 -24.28 0.09 -0.92
C ARG A 106 -24.43 1.41 -1.68
N ILE A 107 -23.38 1.85 -2.38
CA ILE A 107 -23.32 3.17 -3.02
C ILE A 107 -22.69 3.00 -4.41
N ALA A 108 -23.43 3.38 -5.46
CA ALA A 108 -22.89 3.43 -6.81
C ALA A 108 -22.27 4.82 -7.06
N PHE A 109 -21.01 5.04 -6.70
CA PHE A 109 -20.40 6.39 -6.75
C PHE A 109 -20.45 7.07 -8.12
N LEU A 110 -20.51 6.34 -9.23
CA LEU A 110 -20.71 6.94 -10.57
C LEU A 110 -22.05 7.66 -10.73
N LYS A 111 -23.07 7.29 -9.94
CA LYS A 111 -24.45 7.81 -10.06
C LYS A 111 -24.94 8.51 -8.79
N ASP A 112 -24.54 7.99 -7.64
CA ASP A 112 -25.11 8.36 -6.34
C ASP A 112 -24.42 9.54 -5.68
N GLN A 113 -23.16 9.81 -6.04
CA GLN A 113 -22.40 10.92 -5.48
C GLN A 113 -23.01 12.27 -5.88
N ARG A 114 -23.02 13.23 -4.95
CA ARG A 114 -23.52 14.58 -5.19
C ARG A 114 -22.63 15.64 -4.55
N PRO A 115 -22.58 16.85 -5.13
CA PRO A 115 -22.02 17.99 -4.43
C PRO A 115 -22.71 18.17 -3.06
N GLY A 116 -21.92 18.30 -2.00
CA GLY A 116 -22.40 18.39 -0.62
C GLY A 116 -22.34 17.09 0.19
N ASP A 117 -22.15 15.93 -0.46
CA ASP A 117 -21.89 14.68 0.26
C ASP A 117 -20.57 14.78 1.02
N ARG A 118 -20.44 14.10 2.16
CA ARG A 118 -19.22 14.16 2.99
C ARG A 118 -18.55 12.81 3.09
N PHE A 119 -17.23 12.79 3.13
CA PHE A 119 -16.44 11.59 3.35
C PHE A 119 -15.48 11.76 4.53
N PHE A 120 -15.18 10.66 5.20
CA PHE A 120 -14.16 10.54 6.24
C PHE A 120 -13.41 9.23 6.04
N ILE A 121 -12.10 9.26 6.17
CA ILE A 121 -11.22 8.10 6.00
C ILE A 121 -10.15 8.14 7.08
N VAL A 122 -9.97 7.01 7.77
CA VAL A 122 -8.83 6.74 8.65
C VAL A 122 -8.13 5.53 8.11
N PHE A 123 -6.82 5.62 7.87
CA PHE A 123 -6.02 4.52 7.33
C PHE A 123 -4.68 4.41 8.05
N GLU A 124 -4.13 3.20 8.09
CA GLU A 124 -2.74 2.95 8.48
C GLU A 124 -1.86 2.80 7.23
N GLN A 125 -0.60 3.23 7.29
CA GLN A 125 0.39 2.99 6.25
C GLN A 125 1.76 2.73 6.87
N SER A 126 2.50 1.79 6.28
CA SER A 126 3.81 1.38 6.79
C SER A 126 4.95 2.17 6.16
N PHE A 127 5.92 2.58 6.97
CA PHE A 127 7.11 3.31 6.56
C PHE A 127 8.38 2.68 7.12
N THR A 128 9.47 2.75 6.37
CA THR A 128 10.81 2.47 6.91
C THR A 128 11.26 3.60 7.85
N GLU A 129 12.28 3.37 8.67
CA GLU A 129 12.90 4.43 9.51
C GLU A 129 13.36 5.65 8.69
N ARG A 130 13.75 5.45 7.43
CA ARG A 130 14.15 6.53 6.51
C ARG A 130 12.96 7.25 5.85
N GLY A 131 11.72 6.91 6.24
CA GLY A 131 10.51 7.54 5.75
C GLY A 131 10.01 7.05 4.39
N GLN A 132 10.58 5.96 3.85
CA GLN A 132 10.08 5.36 2.61
C GLN A 132 8.80 4.56 2.87
N GLU A 133 7.76 4.78 2.05
CA GLU A 133 6.52 3.99 2.04
C GLU A 133 6.81 2.53 1.71
N VAL A 134 6.23 1.61 2.51
CA VAL A 134 6.37 0.16 2.36
C VAL A 134 5.14 -0.44 1.68
N ASP A 135 3.95 0.11 1.96
CA ASP A 135 2.68 -0.32 1.40
C ASP A 135 1.84 0.90 0.95
N LYS A 136 0.70 0.63 0.31
CA LYS A 136 -0.25 1.65 -0.18
C LYS A 136 -1.23 2.14 0.89
N GLY A 137 -1.08 1.66 2.13
CA GLY A 137 -2.01 1.88 3.22
C GLY A 137 -3.24 0.98 3.22
N THR A 138 -3.85 0.85 4.38
CA THR A 138 -5.07 0.09 4.63
C THR A 138 -6.09 0.99 5.33
N ILE A 139 -7.28 1.11 4.74
CA ILE A 139 -8.40 1.83 5.36
C ILE A 139 -8.85 1.06 6.60
N LEU A 140 -8.85 1.72 7.76
CA LEU A 140 -9.34 1.17 9.02
C LEU A 140 -10.79 1.57 9.26
N VAL A 141 -11.13 2.81 8.91
CA VAL A 141 -12.49 3.34 9.00
C VAL A 141 -12.78 4.18 7.77
N GLY A 142 -13.89 3.89 7.12
CA GLY A 142 -14.48 4.74 6.08
C GLY A 142 -15.85 5.23 6.51
N LYS A 143 -16.21 6.46 6.17
CA LYS A 143 -17.56 6.97 6.31
C LYS A 143 -17.94 7.81 5.11
N TYR A 144 -19.15 7.59 4.59
CA TYR A 144 -19.76 8.42 3.56
C TYR A 144 -21.14 8.89 4.02
N ILE A 145 -21.40 10.18 3.89
CA ILE A 145 -22.66 10.82 4.26
C ILE A 145 -23.25 11.41 2.99
N MET A 146 -24.36 10.84 2.53
CA MET A 146 -25.13 11.41 1.45
C MET A 146 -25.90 12.62 1.97
N SER A 147 -25.64 13.78 1.37
CA SER A 147 -26.43 14.98 1.55
C SER A 147 -27.87 14.69 1.09
N GLY A 148 -28.85 15.15 1.88
CA GLY A 148 -30.24 15.12 1.43
C GLY A 148 -30.34 15.91 0.13
N GLY A 149 -31.10 15.40 -0.86
CA GLY A 149 -31.10 15.98 -2.21
C GLY A 149 -31.40 17.48 -2.23
N GLN A 150 -30.96 18.20 -3.27
CA GLN A 150 -30.97 19.68 -3.38
C GLN A 150 -32.32 20.39 -3.13
N ARG A 151 -33.42 19.65 -2.99
CA ARG A 151 -34.77 20.15 -2.67
C ARG A 151 -35.29 19.72 -1.28
N GLY A 152 -34.42 19.25 -0.39
CA GLY A 152 -34.78 18.89 0.99
C GLY A 152 -35.70 17.67 1.15
N LYS A 153 -35.92 16.87 0.09
CA LYS A 153 -36.84 15.71 0.10
C LYS A 153 -36.17 14.35 0.31
N GLY A 154 -34.84 14.31 0.46
CA GLY A 154 -34.10 13.06 0.73
C GLY A 154 -33.64 12.99 2.19
N LYS A 155 -33.85 11.84 2.84
CA LYS A 155 -33.23 11.57 4.15
C LYS A 155 -31.71 11.53 4.00
N ILE A 156 -31.00 12.18 4.92
CA ILE A 156 -29.55 11.98 5.08
C ILE A 156 -29.32 10.49 5.33
N LYS A 157 -28.42 9.89 4.55
CA LYS A 157 -27.99 8.50 4.72
C LYS A 157 -26.53 8.49 5.06
N GLU A 158 -26.18 7.69 6.06
CA GLU A 158 -24.80 7.50 6.48
C GLU A 158 -24.40 6.04 6.29
N PHE A 159 -23.21 5.85 5.75
CA PHE A 159 -22.58 4.56 5.56
C PHE A 159 -21.24 4.60 6.27
N THR A 160 -20.96 3.61 7.09
CA THR A 160 -19.69 3.49 7.82
C THR A 160 -19.18 2.08 7.65
N ALA A 161 -17.87 1.96 7.46
CA ALA A 161 -17.16 0.71 7.31
C ALA A 161 -16.03 0.65 8.33
N PHE A 162 -15.93 -0.47 9.03
CA PHE A 162 -14.82 -0.80 9.92
C PHE A 162 -14.06 -1.98 9.36
N ALA A 163 -12.74 -1.85 9.29
CA ALA A 163 -11.86 -2.93 8.88
C ALA A 163 -11.69 -3.95 10.00
N PHE A 164 -11.77 -5.22 9.65
CA PHE A 164 -11.57 -6.35 10.56
C PHE A 164 -10.52 -7.30 9.96
N PRO A 165 -9.40 -7.56 10.66
CA PRO A 165 -8.33 -8.39 10.13
C PRO A 165 -8.76 -9.86 10.04
N ARG A 166 -8.52 -10.50 8.89
CA ARG A 166 -8.80 -11.92 8.63
C ARG A 166 -7.71 -12.52 7.75
N GLY A 167 -6.88 -13.38 8.33
CA GLY A 167 -5.88 -14.16 7.57
C GLY A 167 -4.85 -13.31 6.81
N GLY A 168 -4.49 -12.13 7.32
CA GLY A 168 -3.56 -11.20 6.65
C GLY A 168 -4.22 -10.22 5.68
N LEU A 169 -5.53 -10.32 5.48
CA LEU A 169 -6.34 -9.33 4.75
C LEU A 169 -7.30 -8.62 5.70
N TYR A 170 -8.05 -7.65 5.17
CA TYR A 170 -9.11 -6.96 5.90
C TYR A 170 -10.45 -7.20 5.24
N ASP A 171 -11.43 -7.62 6.05
CA ASP A 171 -12.84 -7.61 5.69
C ASP A 171 -13.49 -6.34 6.26
N TYR A 172 -14.48 -5.78 5.57
CA TYR A 172 -15.16 -4.57 6.04
C TYR A 172 -16.59 -4.85 6.49
N TYR A 173 -16.98 -4.25 7.60
CA TYR A 173 -18.29 -4.43 8.22
C TYR A 173 -18.93 -3.09 8.54
N ASP A 174 -20.25 -3.03 8.44
CA ASP A 174 -21.02 -1.87 8.92
C ASP A 174 -21.17 -1.88 10.46
N PRO A 175 -21.69 -0.80 11.08
CA PRO A 175 -21.84 -0.73 12.54
C PRO A 175 -22.75 -1.82 13.15
N SER A 176 -23.56 -2.50 12.34
CA SER A 176 -24.40 -3.63 12.79
C SER A 176 -23.70 -4.99 12.69
N GLY A 177 -22.44 -5.01 12.24
CA GLY A 177 -21.66 -6.23 12.02
C GLY A 177 -22.00 -6.93 10.71
N LYS A 178 -22.74 -6.30 9.80
CA LYS A 178 -23.01 -6.87 8.48
C LYS A 178 -21.84 -6.59 7.54
N SER A 179 -21.35 -7.65 6.89
CA SER A 179 -20.28 -7.57 5.89
C SER A 179 -20.66 -6.60 4.76
N LEU A 180 -19.73 -5.71 4.44
CA LEU A 180 -19.76 -4.82 3.29
C LEU A 180 -19.03 -5.40 2.09
N ASN A 181 -18.17 -6.40 2.33
CA ASN A 181 -17.49 -7.13 1.26
C ASN A 181 -18.49 -7.80 0.32
N THR A 182 -18.44 -7.41 -0.94
CA THR A 182 -18.86 -8.21 -2.08
C THR A 182 -17.76 -9.25 -2.31
N GLN A 183 -17.95 -10.48 -1.83
CA GLN A 183 -17.03 -11.58 -2.11
C GLN A 183 -17.06 -11.92 -3.62
N PHE A 184 -16.31 -11.16 -4.41
CA PHE A 184 -15.66 -11.67 -5.60
C PHE A 184 -14.26 -11.05 -5.63
N LEU A 185 -13.25 -11.91 -5.50
CA LEU A 185 -11.88 -11.61 -5.89
C LEU A 185 -11.92 -11.21 -7.37
N SER A 186 -12.06 -9.92 -7.65
CA SER A 186 -11.67 -9.39 -8.93
C SER A 186 -10.14 -9.41 -8.94
N ALA A 187 -9.57 -10.40 -9.62
CA ALA A 187 -8.23 -10.29 -10.17
C ALA A 187 -8.06 -8.86 -10.72
N PRO A 188 -6.88 -8.22 -10.53
CA PRO A 188 -6.75 -6.77 -10.70
C PRO A 188 -7.17 -6.36 -12.10
N LEU A 189 -8.35 -5.75 -12.21
CA LEU A 189 -8.81 -5.11 -13.44
C LEU A 189 -8.00 -3.83 -13.59
N SER A 190 -6.93 -3.93 -14.37
CA SER A 190 -6.26 -2.79 -14.96
C SER A 190 -7.29 -1.98 -15.75
N PHE A 191 -7.85 -0.92 -15.15
CA PHE A 191 -8.66 0.07 -15.86
C PHE A 191 -7.76 0.82 -16.84
N ARG A 192 -7.57 0.25 -18.03
CA ARG A 192 -7.10 0.99 -19.19
C ARG A 192 -8.31 1.76 -19.73
N ARG A 193 -8.27 3.09 -19.58
CA ARG A 193 -9.23 4.00 -20.23
C ARG A 193 -9.25 3.68 -21.73
N ILE A 194 -10.42 3.36 -22.26
CA ILE A 194 -10.71 3.46 -23.69
C ILE A 194 -11.28 4.86 -23.89
N SER A 195 -10.59 5.66 -24.69
CA SER A 195 -11.10 6.93 -25.23
C SER A 195 -11.95 6.66 -26.46
#